data_AF-A0A225DC02-F1
#
_entry.id   AF-A0A225DC02-F1
#
_cell.length_a   1.000
_cell.length_b   1.000
_cell.length_c   1.000
_cell.angle_alpha   90.00
_cell.angle_beta   90.00
_cell.angle_gamma   90.00
#
_symmetry.space_group_name_H-M   'P 1'
#
loop_
_entity.id
_entity.type
_entity.pdbx_description
1 polymer ?
#
loop_
_entity_poly.entity_id
_entity_poly.type
_entity_poly.pdbx_seq_one_letter_code
_entity_poly.pdbx_strand_id
1 'polypeptide(L)'
;MLTRGYKVADERGDKMPRDAMGKMLTDLGAAVPKAEAVAEEATGPETGFRCARPGCPAGRHAHQLPAPPIEDAIGQRIYEEICASCWESWKKDYSVKVINELRLDLSAEFGAAEYDKYMKEYFGFEEPAAQV
;
A
#
# COMPACT_ATOMS: atom_id res chain seq x y z
N MET A 1 -26.79 -18.71 -7.32
CA MET A 1 -27.01 -18.35 -5.90
C MET A 1 -25.73 -17.91 -5.18
N LEU A 2 -24.54 -18.39 -5.56
CA LEU A 2 -23.26 -18.02 -4.93
C LEU A 2 -22.81 -16.56 -5.16
N THR A 3 -23.07 -15.99 -6.35
CA THR A 3 -22.70 -14.60 -6.68
C THR A 3 -23.40 -13.55 -5.81
N ARG A 4 -24.67 -13.78 -5.48
CA ARG A 4 -25.42 -12.88 -4.58
C ARG A 4 -24.95 -13.01 -3.12
N GLY A 5 -24.56 -14.20 -2.68
CA GLY A 5 -23.97 -14.44 -1.36
C GLY A 5 -22.59 -13.79 -1.20
N TYR A 6 -21.75 -13.85 -2.24
CA TYR A 6 -20.46 -13.17 -2.28
C TYR A 6 -20.60 -11.65 -2.13
N LYS A 7 -21.52 -11.04 -2.89
CA LYS A 7 -21.77 -9.59 -2.82
C LYS A 7 -22.24 -9.14 -1.43
N VAL A 8 -23.13 -9.89 -0.80
CA VAL A 8 -23.62 -9.58 0.55
C VAL A 8 -22.54 -9.78 1.62
N ALA A 9 -21.65 -10.76 1.47
CA ALA A 9 -20.52 -10.96 2.39
C ALA A 9 -19.45 -9.86 2.24
N ASP A 10 -19.22 -9.40 1.01
CA ASP A 10 -18.33 -8.28 0.71
C ASP A 10 -18.90 -6.95 1.27
N GLU A 11 -20.20 -6.70 1.09
CA GLU A 11 -20.90 -5.54 1.68
C GLU A 11 -20.92 -5.57 3.22
N ARG A 12 -20.88 -6.76 3.84
CA ARG A 12 -20.85 -6.93 5.31
C ARG A 12 -19.44 -6.96 5.90
N GLY A 13 -18.40 -6.95 5.07
CA GLY A 13 -17.00 -6.97 5.52
C GLY A 13 -16.52 -8.33 6.08
N ASP A 14 -17.31 -9.39 5.93
CA ASP A 14 -16.99 -10.73 6.42
C ASP A 14 -16.05 -11.46 5.44
N LYS A 15 -14.75 -11.30 5.67
CA LYS A 15 -13.67 -11.78 4.79
C LYS A 15 -13.66 -13.30 4.62
N MET A 16 -13.88 -14.07 5.69
CA MET A 16 -13.80 -15.54 5.64
C MET A 16 -14.88 -16.19 4.75
N PRO A 17 -16.18 -15.86 4.89
CA PRO A 17 -17.22 -16.38 3.99
C PRO A 17 -17.02 -15.96 2.53
N ARG A 18 -16.60 -14.71 2.31
CA ARG A 18 -16.34 -14.17 0.97
C ARG A 18 -15.24 -14.97 0.26
N ASP A 19 -14.12 -15.19 0.94
CA ASP A 19 -12.97 -15.86 0.35
C ASP A 19 -13.25 -17.36 0.12
N ALA A 20 -14.00 -18.02 1.00
CA ALA A 20 -14.45 -19.41 0.82
C ALA A 20 -15.43 -19.56 -0.36
N MET A 21 -16.38 -18.62 -0.50
CA MET A 21 -17.32 -18.62 -1.62
C MET A 21 -16.64 -18.25 -2.95
N GLY A 22 -15.62 -17.38 -2.92
CA GLY A 22 -14.79 -17.06 -4.09
C GLY A 22 -14.00 -18.27 -4.59
N LYS A 23 -13.48 -19.09 -3.67
CA LYS A 23 -12.82 -20.36 -4.01
C LYS A 23 -13.79 -21.35 -4.67
N MET A 24 -14.99 -21.51 -4.10
CA MET A 24 -16.03 -22.38 -4.69
C MET A 24 -16.55 -21.88 -6.05
N LEU A 25 -16.60 -20.57 -6.27
CA LEU A 25 -16.97 -19.99 -7.57
C LEU A 25 -15.91 -20.23 -8.64
N THR A 26 -14.63 -20.23 -8.25
CA THR A 26 -13.49 -20.53 -9.13
C THR A 26 -13.48 -22.00 -9.53
N ASP A 27 -13.76 -22.91 -8.58
CA ASP A 27 -13.85 -24.36 -8.84
C ASP A 27 -15.01 -24.75 -9.75
N LEU A 28 -16.06 -23.92 -9.84
CA LEU A 28 -17.25 -24.13 -10.69
C LEU A 28 -17.13 -23.51 -12.09
N GLY A 29 -15.98 -22.94 -12.47
CA GLY A 29 -15.70 -22.46 -13.82
C GLY A 29 -16.50 -21.23 -14.27
N ALA A 30 -17.10 -20.48 -13.35
CA ALA A 30 -17.82 -19.25 -13.65
C ALA A 30 -16.96 -18.03 -13.30
N ALA A 31 -16.72 -17.14 -14.26
CA ALA A 31 -15.88 -15.95 -14.10
C ALA A 31 -16.41 -15.03 -12.99
N VAL A 32 -15.63 -14.91 -11.92
CA VAL A 32 -15.84 -13.91 -10.85
C VAL A 32 -15.51 -12.53 -11.44
N PRO A 33 -16.43 -11.55 -11.40
CA PRO A 33 -16.15 -10.21 -11.90
C PRO A 33 -15.21 -9.47 -10.93
N LYS A 34 -13.93 -9.46 -11.31
CA LYS A 34 -12.86 -8.47 -11.08
C LYS A 34 -13.04 -7.53 -9.87
N ALA A 35 -12.41 -7.91 -8.75
CA ALA A 35 -11.75 -6.96 -7.86
C ALA A 35 -10.25 -7.21 -8.00
N GLU A 36 -9.63 -6.41 -8.87
CA GLU A 36 -8.19 -6.16 -9.04
C GLU A 36 -7.25 -7.26 -8.54
N ALA A 37 -7.17 -8.33 -9.34
CA ALA A 37 -5.94 -9.09 -9.44
C ALA A 37 -4.84 -8.14 -9.95
N VAL A 38 -3.97 -7.71 -9.05
CA VAL A 38 -2.56 -7.48 -9.40
C VAL A 38 -1.76 -8.57 -8.69
N ALA A 39 -2.11 -9.81 -9.03
CA ALA A 39 -1.21 -10.94 -8.94
C ALA A 39 -0.96 -11.36 -10.38
N GLU A 40 -0.20 -10.53 -11.10
CA GLU A 40 0.57 -11.06 -12.22
C GLU A 40 1.74 -11.86 -11.65
N GLU A 41 1.97 -12.98 -12.32
CA GLU A 41 2.77 -14.11 -11.91
C GLU A 41 4.26 -13.79 -11.80
N ALA A 42 4.94 -14.56 -10.96
CA ALA A 42 6.36 -14.48 -10.64
C ALA A 42 7.27 -14.92 -11.81
N THR A 43 7.30 -14.14 -12.90
CA THR A 43 8.23 -14.27 -14.03
C THR A 43 8.43 -12.90 -14.71
N GLY A 44 9.05 -11.93 -14.02
CA GLY A 44 9.36 -10.61 -14.57
C GLY A 44 10.85 -10.27 -14.49
N PRO A 45 11.44 -9.61 -15.51
CA PRO A 45 12.86 -9.22 -15.51
C PRO A 45 13.14 -8.15 -14.44
N GLU A 46 14.41 -7.93 -14.11
CA GLU A 46 14.82 -6.83 -13.23
C GLU A 46 14.18 -5.52 -13.73
N THR A 47 13.35 -4.91 -12.90
CA THR A 47 12.51 -3.75 -13.24
C THR A 47 13.31 -2.48 -13.49
N GLY A 48 14.62 -2.50 -13.17
CA GLY A 48 15.53 -1.36 -13.27
C GLY A 48 15.37 -0.33 -12.15
N PHE A 49 14.26 -0.35 -11.41
CA PHE A 49 14.00 0.58 -10.31
C PHE A 49 14.53 0.03 -8.97
N ARG A 50 15.26 0.85 -8.22
CA ARG A 50 15.81 0.49 -6.92
C ARG A 50 15.17 1.34 -5.83
N CYS A 51 14.36 0.71 -4.99
CA CYS A 51 13.77 1.37 -3.84
C CYS A 51 14.86 1.74 -2.83
N ALA A 52 14.91 3.00 -2.41
CA ALA A 52 15.85 3.51 -1.40
C ALA A 52 15.45 3.12 0.03
N ARG A 53 14.20 2.69 0.25
CA ARG A 53 13.71 2.33 1.59
C ARG A 53 14.55 1.19 2.19
N PRO A 54 15.11 1.36 3.39
CA PRO A 54 15.80 0.29 4.09
C PRO A 54 14.83 -0.86 4.38
N GLY A 55 15.25 -2.09 4.06
CA GLY A 55 14.40 -3.27 4.27
C GLY A 55 13.20 -3.39 3.32
N CYS A 56 13.27 -2.78 2.13
CA CYS A 56 12.23 -2.92 1.10
C CYS A 56 11.92 -4.41 0.80
N PRO A 57 10.66 -4.87 0.96
CA PRO A 57 10.31 -6.27 0.72
C PRO A 57 10.36 -6.67 -0.76
N ALA A 58 10.23 -5.71 -1.68
CA ALA A 58 10.24 -5.98 -3.11
C ALA A 58 11.66 -6.18 -3.68
N GLY A 59 12.69 -5.60 -3.06
CA GLY A 59 14.08 -5.74 -3.48
C GLY A 59 14.28 -5.48 -4.98
N ARG A 60 14.70 -6.52 -5.72
CA ARG A 60 14.95 -6.47 -7.18
C ARG A 60 13.68 -6.39 -8.04
N HIS A 61 12.53 -6.64 -7.43
CA HIS A 61 11.21 -6.58 -8.06
C HIS A 61 10.49 -5.26 -7.73
N ALA A 62 11.23 -4.26 -7.22
CA ALA A 62 10.67 -2.96 -6.92
C ALA A 62 10.19 -2.27 -8.21
N HIS A 63 8.92 -1.89 -8.29
CA HIS A 63 8.39 -1.10 -9.40
C HIS A 63 8.19 0.36 -8.96
N GLN A 64 8.47 1.31 -9.85
CA GLN A 64 8.20 2.71 -9.60
C GLN A 64 6.69 2.98 -9.48
N LEU A 65 6.31 4.04 -8.77
CA LEU A 65 4.93 4.53 -8.77
C LEU A 65 4.54 5.02 -10.19
N PRO A 66 3.24 4.97 -10.55
CA PRO A 66 2.79 5.48 -11.84
C PRO A 66 2.79 7.02 -11.92
N ALA A 67 2.64 7.69 -10.79
CA ALA A 67 2.59 9.15 -10.67
C ALA A 67 2.98 9.56 -9.24
N PRO A 68 3.40 10.84 -9.02
CA PRO A 68 3.63 11.35 -7.68
C PRO A 68 2.35 11.29 -6.84
N PRO A 69 2.40 10.74 -5.61
CA PRO A 69 1.21 10.56 -4.79
C PRO A 69 0.72 11.87 -4.15
N ILE A 70 1.61 12.85 -4.02
CA ILE A 70 1.35 14.17 -3.43
C ILE A 70 2.04 15.18 -4.35
N GLU A 71 1.38 16.30 -4.64
CA GLU A 71 1.92 17.38 -5.49
C GLU A 71 2.86 18.31 -4.71
N ASP A 72 3.79 17.72 -3.96
CA ASP A 72 4.77 18.43 -3.15
C ASP A 72 6.18 17.85 -3.36
N ALA A 73 7.19 18.50 -2.76
CA ALA A 73 8.57 18.06 -2.88
C ALA A 73 8.79 16.64 -2.31
N ILE A 74 8.03 16.28 -1.27
CA ILE A 74 8.10 14.94 -0.66
C ILE A 74 7.49 13.90 -1.59
N GLY A 75 6.34 14.17 -2.20
CA GLY A 75 5.67 13.29 -3.15
C GLY A 75 6.51 13.04 -4.39
N GLN A 76 7.21 14.06 -4.89
CA GLN A 76 8.20 13.88 -5.96
C GLN A 76 9.34 12.94 -5.51
N ARG A 77 9.86 13.14 -4.29
CA ARG A 77 10.90 12.27 -3.74
C ARG A 77 10.43 10.82 -3.56
N ILE A 78 9.19 10.62 -3.10
CA ILE A 78 8.57 9.29 -2.98
C ILE A 78 8.48 8.63 -4.36
N TYR A 79 8.07 9.37 -5.39
CA TYR A 79 8.00 8.85 -6.75
C TYR A 79 9.36 8.41 -7.31
N GLU A 80 10.43 9.14 -6.99
CA GLU A 80 11.78 8.87 -7.47
C GLU A 80 12.51 7.78 -6.68
N GLU A 81 12.32 7.72 -5.35
CA GLU A 81 13.11 6.88 -4.46
C GLU A 81 12.34 5.64 -3.94
N ILE A 82 11.01 5.68 -3.90
CA ILE A 82 10.20 4.65 -3.24
C ILE A 82 9.40 3.85 -4.27
N CYS A 83 9.36 2.53 -4.08
CA CYS A 83 8.58 1.66 -4.96
C CYS A 83 7.10 1.61 -4.58
N ALA A 84 6.27 1.25 -5.55
CA ALA A 84 4.81 1.18 -5.39
C ALA A 84 4.40 0.27 -4.21
N SER A 85 5.07 -0.87 -4.01
CA SER A 85 4.76 -1.77 -2.90
C SER A 85 4.98 -1.14 -1.52
N CYS A 86 6.04 -0.36 -1.34
CA CYS A 86 6.34 0.32 -0.09
C CYS A 86 5.37 1.47 0.17
N TRP A 87 5.02 2.21 -0.89
CA TRP A 87 4.00 3.26 -0.80
C TRP A 87 2.63 2.69 -0.41
N GLU A 88 2.21 1.59 -1.04
CA GLU A 88 0.94 0.92 -0.71
C GLU A 88 0.92 0.42 0.74
N SER A 89 2.02 -0.17 1.22
CA SER A 89 2.12 -0.64 2.60
C SER A 89 2.07 0.52 3.62
N TRP A 90 2.74 1.63 3.34
CA TRP A 90 2.60 2.84 4.15
C TRP A 90 1.15 3.29 4.22
N LYS A 91 0.52 3.50 3.08
CA LYS A 91 -0.83 4.07 2.94
C LYS A 91 -1.95 3.19 3.52
N LYS A 92 -1.84 1.86 3.39
CA LYS A 92 -2.91 0.94 3.82
C LYS A 92 -2.77 0.49 5.26
N ASP A 93 -1.55 0.27 5.73
CA ASP A 93 -1.32 -0.40 7.01
C ASP A 93 -0.69 0.52 8.06
N TYR A 94 0.40 1.21 7.70
CA TYR A 94 1.19 1.93 8.71
C TYR A 94 0.63 3.31 9.02
N SER A 95 0.25 4.09 8.01
CA SER A 95 -0.39 5.41 8.14
C SER A 95 -1.63 5.35 9.04
N VAL A 96 -2.47 4.32 8.85
CA VAL A 96 -3.69 4.10 9.63
C VAL A 96 -3.37 3.80 11.09
N LYS A 97 -2.31 3.04 11.37
CA LYS A 97 -1.85 2.78 12.76
C LYS A 97 -1.35 4.06 13.41
N VAL A 98 -0.53 4.86 12.72
CA VAL A 98 -0.02 6.13 13.23
C VAL A 98 -1.18 7.06 13.61
N ILE A 99 -2.16 7.22 12.73
CA ILE A 99 -3.35 8.06 13.00
C ILE A 99 -4.13 7.55 14.20
N ASN A 100 -4.38 6.24 14.27
CA ASN A 100 -5.22 5.65 15.31
C ASN A 100 -4.56 5.64 16.69
N GLU A 101 -3.29 5.24 16.77
CA GLU A 101 -2.56 5.09 18.04
C GLU A 101 -2.20 6.45 18.64
N LEU A 102 -1.81 7.42 17.81
CA LEU A 102 -1.49 8.79 18.26
C LEU A 102 -2.72 9.71 18.29
N ARG A 103 -3.89 9.22 17.85
CA ARG A 103 -5.13 9.98 17.74
C ARG A 103 -4.93 11.30 16.98
N LEU A 104 -4.22 11.24 15.85
CA LEU A 104 -3.88 12.43 15.06
C LEU A 104 -5.12 13.01 14.39
N ASP A 105 -5.28 14.32 14.52
CA ASP A 105 -6.18 15.11 13.70
C ASP A 105 -5.41 15.71 12.52
N LEU A 106 -5.59 15.13 11.34
CA LEU A 106 -4.90 15.57 10.11
C LEU A 106 -5.41 16.93 9.59
N SER A 107 -6.50 17.46 10.13
CA SER A 107 -6.95 18.82 9.80
C SER A 107 -6.18 19.89 10.58
N ALA A 108 -5.55 19.51 11.69
CA ALA A 108 -4.70 20.39 12.48
C ALA A 108 -3.26 20.34 11.97
N GLU A 109 -2.58 21.50 11.98
CA GLU A 109 -1.18 21.63 11.54
C GLU A 109 -0.24 20.67 12.28
N PHE A 110 -0.44 20.51 13.59
CA PHE A 110 0.34 19.58 14.40
C PHE A 110 0.14 18.12 13.99
N GLY A 111 -1.10 17.70 13.69
CA GLY A 111 -1.38 16.32 13.30
C GLY A 111 -0.84 15.99 11.91
N ALA A 112 -0.89 16.95 10.97
CA ALA A 112 -0.23 16.82 9.68
C ALA A 112 1.30 16.74 9.82
N ALA A 113 1.91 17.58 10.67
CA ALA A 113 3.35 17.57 10.90
C ALA A 113 3.85 16.26 11.54
N GLU A 114 3.14 15.72 12.53
CA GLU A 114 3.49 14.42 13.13
C GLU A 114 3.29 13.28 12.12
N TYR A 115 2.22 13.30 11.31
CA TYR A 115 2.03 12.32 10.25
C TYR A 115 3.21 12.29 9.25
N ASP A 116 3.64 13.47 8.79
CA ASP A 116 4.75 13.61 7.85
C ASP A 116 6.08 13.15 8.45
N LYS A 117 6.30 13.38 9.74
CA LYS A 117 7.48 12.90 10.47
C LYS A 117 7.54 11.38 10.47
N TYR A 118 6.46 10.69 10.84
CA TYR A 118 6.42 9.22 10.80
C TYR A 118 6.52 8.67 9.37
N MET A 119 6.01 9.39 8.38
CA MET A 119 6.17 9.03 6.97
C MET A 119 7.64 9.07 6.55
N LYS A 120 8.35 10.15 6.90
CA LYS A 120 9.78 10.29 6.62
C LYS A 120 10.59 9.19 7.31
N GLU A 121 10.30 8.90 8.58
CA GLU A 121 10.95 7.82 9.33
C GLU A 121 10.73 6.46 8.67
N TYR A 122 9.49 6.13 8.27
CA TYR A 122 9.17 4.86 7.63
C TYR A 122 9.89 4.64 6.29
N PHE A 123 10.08 5.71 5.52
CA PHE A 123 10.80 5.65 4.24
C PHE A 123 12.32 5.81 4.39
N GLY A 124 12.82 6.16 5.58
CA GLY A 124 14.23 6.45 5.80
C GLY A 124 14.67 7.78 5.20
N PHE A 125 13.75 8.73 5.07
CA PHE A 125 14.01 10.10 4.63
C PHE A 125 14.53 11.01 5.74
N GLU A 126 14.88 10.45 6.91
CA GLU A 126 15.57 11.18 7.95
C GLU A 126 16.78 11.89 7.33
N GLU A 127 16.72 13.22 7.30
CA GLU A 127 17.92 14.01 7.11
C GLU A 127 18.88 13.57 8.23
N PRO A 128 20.12 13.13 7.92
CA PRO A 128 21.07 12.86 8.97
C PRO A 128 21.14 14.13 9.80
N ALA A 129 20.70 14.07 11.06
CA ALA A 129 20.93 15.14 12.01
C ALA A 129 22.41 15.46 11.89
N ALA A 130 22.72 16.64 11.35
CA ALA A 130 24.07 17.07 11.07
C ALA A 130 24.91 16.75 12.29
N GLN A 131 25.76 15.73 12.17
CA GLN A 131 26.64 15.31 13.23
C GLN A 131 27.67 16.44 13.33
N VAL A 132 27.50 17.24 14.38
CA VAL A 132 28.36 18.37 14.77
C VAL A 132 29.80 17.90 14.94
#